data_AF-X1BY45-F1
#
_entry.id   AF-X1BY45-F1
#
_cell.length_a   1.000
_cell.length_b   1.000
_cell.length_c   1.000
_cell.angle_alpha   90.00
_cell.angle_beta   90.00
_cell.angle_gamma   90.00
#
_symmetry.space_group_name_H-M   'P 1'
#
loop_
_entity.id
_entity.type
_entity.pdbx_description
1 polymer ?
#
loop_
_entity_poly.entity_id
_entity_poly.type
_entity_poly.pdbx_seq_one_letter_code
_entity_poly.pdbx_strand_id
1 'polypeptide(L)'
;PKKVKHLRSYGKLPVKISKLTNSSIFGYIKTDYGLYSCQFDIETGIKCSCGFVNEISDNYAEHQFSFEFCDHVTAFLLHLIDIPDKNLLKYVEDIIPKTVKNQYILNYLFEKGLIIKNEDNTVKCSQFGKLIIRLYLYPVSGVIIRQKLENNEREILSFKDLIKDAYEVLLAEQRVRDYKLLEPIIEWTDEEALENILDRFKIMPGDLNSVRENLERIITFIGIIANHLSLNGTDQDKMIQIAEIAETLKLRLHYGIREELFDLVLRIENVGRIRARILYNAGYHTTSQIAKESPYILIV
;
A
#
# COMPACT_ATOMS: atom_id res chain seq x y z
N PRO A 1 -10.26 17.75 -6.02
CA PRO A 1 -9.05 18.21 -5.27
C PRO A 1 -9.21 19.63 -4.74
N LYS A 2 -8.68 19.96 -3.55
CA LYS A 2 -8.80 21.32 -2.94
C LYS A 2 -8.27 22.40 -3.89
N LYS A 3 -7.13 22.14 -4.52
CA LYS A 3 -6.46 23.01 -5.52
C LYS A 3 -7.35 23.34 -6.73
N VAL A 4 -8.07 22.35 -7.26
CA VAL A 4 -9.02 22.55 -8.37
C VAL A 4 -10.19 23.44 -7.95
N LYS A 5 -10.71 23.28 -6.73
CA LYS A 5 -11.79 24.12 -6.20
C LYS A 5 -11.33 25.56 -6.00
N HIS A 6 -10.11 25.74 -5.46
CA HIS A 6 -9.48 27.04 -5.27
C HIS A 6 -9.25 27.75 -6.62
N LEU A 7 -8.62 27.10 -7.59
CA LEU A 7 -8.38 27.74 -8.90
C LEU A 7 -9.68 28.08 -9.66
N ARG A 8 -10.75 27.28 -9.49
CA ARG A 8 -12.06 27.61 -10.05
C ARG A 8 -12.71 28.84 -9.39
N SER A 9 -12.38 29.18 -8.14
CA SER A 9 -12.92 30.36 -7.45
C SER A 9 -12.22 31.68 -7.79
N TYR A 10 -10.97 31.65 -8.28
CA TYR A 10 -10.21 32.86 -8.65
C TYR A 10 -10.55 33.42 -10.05
N GLY A 11 -11.53 32.85 -10.75
CA GLY A 11 -11.91 33.24 -12.11
C GLY A 11 -11.03 32.60 -13.20
N LYS A 12 -11.48 32.63 -14.45
CA LYS A 12 -10.75 32.03 -15.57
C LYS A 12 -9.50 32.86 -15.91
N LEU A 13 -8.32 32.32 -15.58
CA LEU A 13 -7.05 32.89 -16.01
C LEU A 13 -6.98 32.96 -17.54
N PRO A 14 -6.40 34.02 -18.14
CA PRO A 14 -6.18 34.08 -19.59
C PRO A 14 -5.19 33.00 -20.02
N VAL A 15 -5.66 32.08 -20.85
CA VAL A 15 -4.87 30.99 -21.41
C VAL A 15 -4.84 31.12 -22.93
N LYS A 16 -3.66 30.92 -23.53
CA LYS A 16 -3.49 30.87 -24.97
C LYS A 16 -2.81 29.57 -25.36
N ILE A 17 -3.50 28.73 -26.14
CA ILE A 17 -2.90 27.56 -26.79
C ILE A 17 -2.08 28.07 -27.98
N SER A 18 -0.79 27.74 -28.02
CA SER A 18 0.15 28.23 -29.04
C SER A 18 0.53 27.16 -30.04
N LYS A 19 0.62 25.90 -29.62
CA LYS A 19 0.99 24.78 -30.49
C LYS A 19 0.22 23.52 -30.09
N LEU A 20 -0.36 22.86 -31.09
CA LEU A 20 -1.05 21.59 -30.96
C LEU A 20 -0.48 20.65 -32.02
N THR A 21 0.08 19.52 -31.58
CA THR A 21 0.60 18.46 -32.45
C THR A 21 0.01 17.12 -32.02
N ASN A 22 0.27 16.06 -32.77
CA ASN A 22 -0.18 14.71 -32.41
C ASN A 22 0.48 14.16 -31.13
N SER A 23 1.58 14.77 -30.67
CA SER A 23 2.32 14.32 -29.48
C SER A 23 2.47 15.37 -28.38
N SER A 24 2.00 16.61 -28.61
CA SER A 24 2.13 17.68 -27.62
C SER A 24 1.09 18.79 -27.70
N ILE A 25 0.77 19.34 -26.53
CA ILE A 25 -0.04 20.54 -26.32
C ILE A 25 0.83 21.56 -25.59
N PHE A 26 0.97 22.75 -26.16
CA PHE A 26 1.75 23.83 -25.58
C PHE A 26 0.98 25.15 -25.58
N GLY A 27 1.08 25.88 -24.48
CA GLY A 27 0.41 27.16 -24.33
C GLY A 27 1.02 28.04 -23.25
N TYR A 28 0.46 29.23 -23.12
CA TYR A 28 0.83 30.21 -22.12
C TYR A 28 -0.35 30.54 -21.22
N ILE A 29 -0.04 30.83 -19.96
CA ILE A 29 -0.98 31.30 -18.95
C ILE A 29 -0.48 32.62 -18.42
N LYS A 30 -1.36 33.61 -18.39
CA LYS A 30 -1.09 34.89 -17.73
C LYS A 30 -1.65 34.85 -16.32
N THR A 31 -0.82 35.13 -15.33
CA THR A 31 -1.22 35.34 -13.94
C THR A 31 -0.83 36.75 -13.50
N ASP A 32 -1.20 37.15 -12.28
CA ASP A 32 -0.79 38.43 -11.71
C ASP A 32 0.73 38.54 -11.54
N TYR A 33 1.42 37.39 -11.48
CA TYR A 33 2.86 37.30 -11.27
C TYR A 33 3.68 37.20 -12.57
N GLY A 34 3.03 37.00 -13.73
CA GLY A 34 3.71 36.96 -15.01
C GLY A 34 3.10 36.04 -16.06
N LEU A 35 3.88 35.78 -17.11
CA LEU A 35 3.52 34.86 -18.19
C LEU A 35 4.28 33.54 -18.03
N TYR A 36 3.55 32.44 -17.91
CA TYR A 36 4.12 31.12 -17.72
C TYR A 36 3.81 30.24 -18.93
N SER A 37 4.80 29.47 -19.40
CA SER A 37 4.57 28.45 -20.41
C SER A 37 4.24 27.10 -19.76
N CYS A 38 3.34 26.36 -20.39
CA CYS A 38 2.96 25.01 -19.98
C CYS A 38 2.96 24.08 -21.20
N GLN A 39 3.50 22.87 -21.02
CA GLN A 39 3.59 21.86 -22.06
C GLN A 39 3.13 20.51 -21.51
N PHE A 40 2.33 19.81 -22.29
CA PHE A 40 2.12 18.36 -22.20
C PHE A 40 2.72 17.72 -23.43
N ASP A 41 3.67 16.83 -23.27
CA ASP A 41 4.39 16.19 -24.36
C ASP A 41 4.59 14.71 -24.05
N ILE A 42 4.26 13.82 -24.99
CA ILE A 42 4.27 12.37 -24.74
C ILE A 42 5.69 11.86 -24.42
N GLU A 43 6.73 12.48 -24.99
CA GLU A 43 8.12 12.05 -24.88
C GLU A 43 8.84 12.74 -23.72
N THR A 44 8.62 14.04 -23.58
CA THR A 44 9.36 14.88 -22.62
C THR A 44 8.58 15.22 -21.36
N GLY A 45 7.33 14.77 -21.25
CA GLY A 45 6.50 14.92 -20.06
C GLY A 45 5.79 16.27 -19.97
N ILE A 46 5.54 16.68 -18.72
CA ILE A 46 4.78 17.85 -18.31
C ILE A 46 5.77 18.88 -17.79
N LYS A 47 5.79 20.05 -18.42
CA LYS A 47 6.73 21.12 -18.11
C LYS A 47 6.00 22.42 -17.84
N CYS A 48 6.53 23.20 -16.90
CA CYS A 48 6.12 24.58 -16.70
C CYS A 48 7.34 25.47 -16.41
N SER A 49 7.34 26.68 -16.95
CA SER A 49 8.41 27.67 -16.73
C SER A 49 8.50 28.21 -15.30
N CYS A 50 7.59 27.85 -14.40
CA CYS A 50 7.63 28.29 -13.00
C CYS A 50 8.67 27.56 -12.13
N GLY A 51 9.61 26.84 -12.73
CA GLY A 51 10.54 25.96 -12.00
C GLY A 51 9.88 24.68 -11.49
N PHE A 52 8.77 24.26 -12.12
CA PHE A 52 8.11 22.99 -11.79
C PHE A 52 9.04 21.83 -12.15
N VAL A 53 9.73 21.32 -11.14
CA VAL A 53 10.44 20.04 -11.21
C VAL A 53 9.50 18.99 -10.68
N ASN A 54 9.32 17.95 -11.49
CA ASN A 54 8.37 16.92 -11.19
C ASN A 54 9.11 15.65 -10.86
N GLU A 55 9.59 15.61 -9.63
CA GLU A 55 10.27 14.43 -9.10
C GLU A 55 9.24 13.32 -8.90
N ILE A 56 9.64 12.09 -9.21
CA ILE A 56 8.93 10.88 -8.81
C ILE A 56 9.15 10.78 -7.31
N SER A 57 8.40 11.53 -6.54
CA SER A 57 8.52 11.48 -5.10
C SER A 57 8.00 10.13 -4.61
N ASP A 58 8.63 9.60 -3.55
CA ASP A 58 8.17 8.46 -2.75
C ASP A 58 6.90 8.82 -1.93
N ASN A 59 5.93 9.41 -2.63
CA ASN A 59 4.73 10.08 -2.14
C ASN A 59 3.81 9.20 -1.29
N TYR A 60 4.03 7.90 -1.27
CA TYR A 60 3.22 6.95 -0.53
C TYR A 60 3.78 6.62 0.85
N ALA A 61 5.03 7.01 1.16
CA ALA A 61 5.57 6.91 2.52
C ALA A 61 4.93 7.94 3.48
N GLU A 62 4.50 9.10 2.98
CA GLU A 62 3.98 10.21 3.79
C GLU A 62 2.46 10.41 3.71
N HIS A 63 1.69 9.46 3.16
CA HIS A 63 0.22 9.51 3.10
C HIS A 63 -0.38 10.75 2.39
N GLN A 64 0.43 11.53 1.67
CA GLN A 64 -0.07 12.63 0.83
C GLN A 64 -0.32 12.12 -0.58
N PHE A 65 -1.49 12.45 -1.12
CA PHE A 65 -1.86 12.02 -2.46
C PHE A 65 -0.79 12.45 -3.48
N SER A 66 -0.35 11.44 -4.21
CA SER A 66 0.59 11.43 -5.32
C SER A 66 0.47 12.65 -6.23
N PHE A 67 1.59 13.32 -6.44
CA PHE A 67 1.80 14.22 -7.58
C PHE A 67 0.77 15.35 -7.73
N GLU A 68 1.11 16.55 -7.26
CA GLU A 68 0.36 17.75 -7.58
C GLU A 68 0.98 18.53 -8.73
N PHE A 69 0.20 18.78 -9.78
CA PHE A 69 0.50 19.84 -10.74
C PHE A 69 0.70 21.18 -10.02
N CYS A 70 1.62 22.01 -10.51
CA CYS A 70 1.63 23.42 -10.11
C CYS A 70 0.32 24.11 -10.53
N ASP A 71 0.04 25.28 -9.97
CA ASP A 71 -1.19 26.02 -10.26
C ASP A 71 -1.33 26.36 -11.74
N HIS A 72 -0.21 26.64 -12.42
CA HIS A 72 -0.20 26.89 -13.86
C HIS A 72 -0.63 25.67 -14.67
N VAL A 73 0.02 24.52 -14.49
CA VAL A 73 -0.34 23.29 -15.22
C VAL A 73 -1.78 22.87 -14.93
N THR A 74 -2.22 23.02 -13.67
CA THR A 74 -3.61 22.75 -13.28
C THR A 74 -4.58 23.67 -14.00
N ALA A 75 -4.33 24.98 -14.01
CA ALA A 75 -5.16 25.95 -14.72
C ALA A 75 -5.17 25.72 -16.23
N PHE A 76 -4.03 25.34 -16.82
CA PHE A 76 -3.92 25.01 -18.24
C PHE A 76 -4.78 23.80 -18.58
N LEU A 77 -4.67 22.72 -17.80
CA LEU A 77 -5.45 21.52 -17.99
C LEU A 77 -6.96 21.78 -17.83
N LEU A 78 -7.36 22.54 -16.81
CA LEU A 78 -8.75 22.93 -16.62
C LEU A 78 -9.27 23.72 -17.83
N HIS A 79 -8.47 24.66 -18.35
CA HIS A 79 -8.84 25.41 -19.55
C HIS A 79 -9.01 24.49 -20.77
N LEU A 80 -8.09 23.54 -20.98
CA LEU A 80 -8.16 22.58 -22.09
C LEU A 80 -9.43 21.71 -22.03
N ILE A 81 -9.86 21.31 -20.83
CA ILE A 81 -11.05 20.48 -20.62
C ILE A 81 -12.34 21.30 -20.76
N ASP A 82 -12.33 22.56 -20.33
CA ASP A 82 -13.51 23.42 -20.34
C ASP A 82 -13.81 24.06 -21.71
N ILE A 83 -12.91 23.96 -22.71
CA ILE A 83 -13.15 24.47 -24.07
C ILE A 83 -14.17 23.55 -24.78
N PRO A 84 -15.29 24.09 -25.30
CA PRO A 84 -16.28 23.32 -26.06
C PRO A 84 -15.85 23.07 -27.52
N ASP A 85 -14.62 22.60 -27.74
CA ASP A 85 -14.08 22.25 -29.06
C ASP A 85 -13.82 20.74 -29.13
N LYS A 86 -14.64 20.05 -29.93
CA LYS A 86 -14.55 18.59 -30.12
C LYS A 86 -13.23 18.14 -30.74
N ASN A 87 -12.57 18.97 -31.55
CA ASN A 87 -11.29 18.60 -32.14
C ASN A 87 -10.17 18.71 -31.12
N LEU A 88 -10.13 19.79 -30.36
CA LEU A 88 -9.17 19.95 -29.25
C LEU A 88 -9.33 18.85 -28.21
N LEU A 89 -10.57 18.51 -27.82
CA LEU A 89 -10.83 17.47 -26.83
C LEU A 89 -10.24 16.11 -27.24
N LYS A 90 -10.24 15.75 -28.53
CA LYS A 90 -9.58 14.52 -29.01
C LYS A 90 -8.07 14.52 -28.74
N TYR A 91 -7.39 15.66 -28.97
CA TYR A 91 -5.96 15.78 -28.65
C TYR A 91 -5.72 15.72 -27.14
N VAL A 92 -6.59 16.33 -26.34
CA VAL A 92 -6.50 16.29 -24.87
C VAL A 92 -6.66 14.86 -24.35
N GLU A 93 -7.68 14.14 -24.83
CA GLU A 93 -7.95 12.74 -24.46
C GLU A 93 -6.85 11.78 -24.92
N ASP A 94 -6.15 12.08 -26.02
CA ASP A 94 -5.04 11.25 -26.50
C ASP A 94 -3.70 11.56 -25.81
N ILE A 95 -3.37 12.84 -25.65
CA ILE A 95 -2.03 13.29 -25.21
C ILE A 95 -1.92 13.27 -23.69
N ILE A 96 -2.88 13.86 -22.96
CA ILE A 96 -2.75 14.05 -21.51
C ILE A 96 -2.57 12.71 -20.78
N PRO A 97 -3.39 11.66 -21.02
CA PRO A 97 -3.22 10.38 -20.35
C PRO A 97 -1.87 9.72 -20.67
N LYS A 98 -1.40 9.81 -21.93
CA LYS A 98 -0.11 9.24 -22.36
C LYS A 98 1.06 9.96 -21.70
N THR A 99 1.03 11.29 -21.66
CA THR A 99 2.05 12.10 -20.99
C THR A 99 2.14 11.78 -19.51
N VAL A 100 1.01 11.71 -18.80
CA VAL A 100 0.95 11.32 -17.38
C VAL A 100 1.46 9.89 -17.19
N LYS A 101 1.00 8.95 -18.02
CA LYS A 101 1.44 7.55 -17.95
C LYS A 101 2.96 7.39 -18.17
N ASN A 102 3.51 8.03 -19.20
CA ASN A 102 4.91 7.91 -19.54
C ASN A 102 5.82 8.55 -18.49
N GLN A 103 5.49 9.77 -18.06
CA GLN A 103 6.34 10.49 -17.11
C GLN A 103 6.28 9.92 -15.69
N TYR A 104 5.11 9.49 -15.21
CA TYR A 104 4.99 9.05 -13.81
C TYR A 104 4.95 7.54 -13.69
N ILE A 105 4.02 6.89 -14.39
CA ILE A 105 3.77 5.46 -14.16
C ILE A 105 4.95 4.64 -14.65
N LEU A 106 5.39 4.83 -15.90
CA LEU A 106 6.51 4.05 -16.43
C LEU A 106 7.82 4.35 -15.69
N ASN A 107 8.12 5.63 -15.46
CA ASN A 107 9.34 5.99 -14.74
C ASN A 107 9.33 5.46 -13.30
N TYR A 108 8.20 5.53 -12.58
CA TYR A 108 8.07 4.90 -11.26
C TYR A 108 8.32 3.40 -11.31
N LEU A 109 7.71 2.69 -12.28
CA LEU A 109 7.90 1.25 -12.42
C LEU A 109 9.35 0.89 -12.75
N PHE A 110 10.06 1.70 -13.54
CA PHE A 110 11.49 1.53 -13.83
C PHE A 110 12.34 1.82 -12.60
N GLU A 111 12.17 2.99 -11.99
CA GLU A 111 12.96 3.44 -10.84
C GLU A 111 12.81 2.50 -9.65
N LYS A 112 11.59 2.03 -9.38
CA LYS A 112 11.33 1.07 -8.30
C LYS A 112 11.59 -0.38 -8.71
N GLY A 113 12.14 -0.64 -9.88
CA GLY A 113 12.60 -1.96 -10.31
C GLY A 113 11.49 -2.99 -10.52
N LEU A 114 10.27 -2.55 -10.85
CA LEU A 114 9.14 -3.42 -11.19
C LEU A 114 9.18 -3.83 -12.68
N ILE A 115 9.70 -2.96 -13.53
CA ILE A 115 10.01 -3.26 -14.93
C ILE A 115 11.46 -2.87 -15.21
N ILE A 116 12.06 -3.51 -16.21
CA ILE A 116 13.43 -3.27 -16.63
C ILE A 116 13.50 -3.15 -18.15
N LYS A 117 14.46 -2.37 -18.62
CA LYS A 117 14.73 -2.17 -20.04
C LYS A 117 15.89 -3.08 -20.46
N ASN A 118 15.68 -3.85 -21.52
CA ASN A 118 16.71 -4.70 -22.13
C ASN A 118 17.66 -3.86 -23.00
N GLU A 119 18.79 -4.46 -23.39
CA GLU A 119 19.79 -3.83 -24.29
C GLU A 119 19.21 -3.46 -25.66
N ASP A 120 18.22 -4.22 -26.14
CA ASP A 120 17.50 -4.00 -27.42
C ASP A 120 16.38 -2.94 -27.32
N ASN A 121 16.34 -2.15 -26.24
CA ASN A 121 15.29 -1.19 -25.89
C ASN A 121 13.90 -1.79 -25.59
N THR A 122 13.73 -3.11 -25.56
CA THR A 122 12.46 -3.72 -25.16
C THR A 122 12.24 -3.65 -23.65
N VAL A 123 10.98 -3.59 -23.21
CA VAL A 123 10.61 -3.51 -21.80
C VAL A 123 10.11 -4.87 -21.33
N LYS A 124 10.63 -5.37 -20.21
CA LYS A 124 10.16 -6.61 -19.58
C LYS A 124 9.88 -6.40 -18.09
N CYS A 125 8.99 -7.22 -17.55
CA CYS A 125 8.71 -7.24 -16.12
C CYS A 125 9.89 -7.89 -15.36
N SER A 126 10.31 -7.28 -14.24
CA SER A 126 11.36 -7.83 -13.37
C SER A 126 10.83 -9.06 -12.61
N GLN A 127 11.71 -9.81 -11.93
CA GLN A 127 11.25 -10.93 -11.09
C GLN A 127 10.36 -10.43 -9.94
N PHE A 128 10.75 -9.32 -9.32
CA PHE A 128 9.94 -8.65 -8.31
C PHE A 128 8.60 -8.16 -8.87
N GLY A 129 8.59 -7.51 -10.05
CA GLY A 129 7.34 -7.09 -10.70
C GLY A 129 6.42 -8.27 -11.04
N LYS A 130 6.97 -9.39 -11.51
CA LYS A 130 6.20 -10.63 -11.75
C LYS A 130 5.60 -11.17 -10.45
N LEU A 131 6.34 -11.11 -9.34
CA LEU A 131 5.84 -11.49 -8.03
C LEU A 131 4.64 -10.62 -7.62
N ILE A 132 4.77 -9.29 -7.71
CA ILE A 132 3.70 -8.34 -7.39
C ILE A 132 2.41 -8.66 -8.18
N ILE A 133 2.54 -8.93 -9.48
CA ILE A 133 1.42 -9.31 -10.34
C ILE A 133 0.78 -10.63 -9.85
N ARG A 134 1.59 -11.67 -9.56
CA ARG A 134 1.09 -12.98 -9.08
C ARG A 134 0.36 -12.88 -7.75
N LEU A 135 0.79 -11.96 -6.89
CA LEU A 135 0.16 -11.70 -5.59
C LEU A 135 -1.11 -10.86 -5.68
N TYR A 136 -1.47 -10.35 -6.87
CA TYR A 136 -2.53 -9.36 -7.07
C TYR A 136 -2.38 -8.16 -6.12
N LEU A 137 -1.12 -7.79 -5.85
CA LEU A 137 -0.76 -6.70 -4.95
C LEU A 137 -0.58 -5.40 -5.74
N TYR A 138 -1.00 -4.28 -5.16
CA TYR A 138 -0.73 -2.98 -5.78
C TYR A 138 0.79 -2.72 -5.84
N PRO A 139 1.32 -2.19 -6.97
CA PRO A 139 2.75 -1.89 -7.11
C PRO A 139 3.34 -1.10 -5.95
N VAL A 140 2.60 -0.09 -5.48
CA VAL A 140 2.99 0.75 -4.36
C VAL A 140 3.15 -0.05 -3.07
N SER A 141 2.16 -0.86 -2.70
CA SER A 141 2.21 -1.71 -1.52
C SER A 141 3.40 -2.67 -1.57
N GLY A 142 3.66 -3.27 -2.73
CA GLY A 142 4.82 -4.13 -2.95
C GLY A 142 6.14 -3.39 -2.72
N VAL A 143 6.29 -2.19 -3.29
CA VAL A 143 7.50 -1.36 -3.13
C VAL A 143 7.70 -0.95 -1.67
N ILE A 144 6.64 -0.56 -0.95
CA ILE A 144 6.71 -0.21 0.49
C ILE A 144 7.17 -1.43 1.29
N ILE A 145 6.60 -2.61 1.04
CA ILE A 145 7.00 -3.84 1.73
C ILE A 145 8.49 -4.13 1.47
N ARG A 146 8.92 -4.12 0.21
CA ARG A 146 10.32 -4.37 -0.15
C ARG A 146 11.26 -3.37 0.54
N GLN A 147 10.94 -2.08 0.49
CA GLN A 147 11.73 -1.02 1.12
C GLN A 147 11.85 -1.21 2.64
N LYS A 148 10.76 -1.60 3.32
CA LYS A 148 10.79 -1.88 4.76
C LYS A 148 11.66 -3.10 5.10
N LEU A 149 11.61 -4.15 4.29
CA LEU A 149 12.43 -5.35 4.48
C LEU A 149 13.93 -5.08 4.23
N GLU A 150 14.24 -4.35 3.16
CA GLU A 150 15.61 -3.97 2.78
C GLU A 150 16.20 -2.85 3.67
N ASN A 151 15.39 -2.22 4.54
CA ASN A 151 15.89 -1.20 5.44
C ASN A 151 16.79 -1.83 6.53
N ASN A 152 18.03 -1.35 6.60
CA ASN A 152 19.05 -1.83 7.54
C ASN A 152 19.10 -1.04 8.86
N GLU A 153 18.39 0.08 8.96
CA GLU A 153 18.37 0.90 10.18
C GLU A 153 17.38 0.39 11.23
N ARG A 154 16.40 -0.43 10.83
CA ARG A 154 15.38 -0.99 11.72
C ARG A 154 15.22 -2.48 11.47
N GLU A 155 15.44 -3.27 12.52
CA GLU A 155 15.21 -4.72 12.49
C GLU A 155 13.78 -5.06 12.91
N ILE A 156 13.14 -5.96 12.16
CA ILE A 156 11.86 -6.54 12.53
C ILE A 156 12.16 -7.75 13.44
N LEU A 157 12.20 -7.49 14.74
CA LEU A 157 12.56 -8.50 15.75
C LEU A 157 11.35 -9.11 16.46
N SER A 158 10.17 -8.51 16.31
CA SER A 158 8.97 -8.91 17.02
C SER A 158 7.72 -8.91 16.15
N PHE A 159 6.71 -9.65 16.59
CA PHE A 159 5.37 -9.59 16.02
C PHE A 159 4.80 -8.17 15.98
N LYS A 160 5.02 -7.38 17.04
CA LYS A 160 4.55 -5.98 17.11
C LYS A 160 5.20 -5.11 16.04
N ASP A 161 6.48 -5.32 15.73
CA ASP A 161 7.16 -4.59 14.66
C ASP A 161 6.58 -4.92 13.29
N LEU A 162 6.35 -6.21 13.03
CA LEU A 162 5.77 -6.66 11.77
C LEU A 162 4.31 -6.18 11.59
N ILE A 163 3.50 -6.19 12.66
CA ILE A 163 2.14 -5.63 12.65
C ILE A 163 2.20 -4.14 12.29
N LYS A 164 3.09 -3.36 12.91
CA LYS A 164 3.25 -1.93 12.61
C LYS A 164 3.59 -1.71 11.14
N ASP A 165 4.55 -2.46 10.61
CA ASP A 165 4.96 -2.32 9.22
C ASP A 165 3.86 -2.73 8.23
N ALA A 166 3.10 -3.78 8.53
CA ALA A 166 1.91 -4.13 7.76
C ALA A 166 0.80 -3.06 7.86
N TYR A 167 0.66 -2.41 9.01
CA TYR A 167 -0.32 -1.35 9.23
C TYR A 167 -0.02 -0.10 8.40
N GLU A 168 1.26 0.28 8.26
CA GLU A 168 1.69 1.35 7.34
C GLU A 168 1.26 1.07 5.89
N VAL A 169 1.36 -0.18 5.45
CA VAL A 169 0.90 -0.56 4.10
C VAL A 169 -0.61 -0.39 3.98
N LEU A 170 -1.39 -0.69 5.03
CA LEU A 170 -2.84 -0.47 5.02
C LEU A 170 -3.22 1.02 5.00
N LEU A 171 -2.47 1.86 5.69
CA LEU A 171 -2.67 3.31 5.62
C LEU A 171 -2.35 3.82 4.21
N ALA A 172 -1.27 3.35 3.58
CA ALA A 172 -0.92 3.67 2.21
C ALA A 172 -1.98 3.18 1.19
N GLU A 173 -2.60 2.02 1.45
CA GLU A 173 -3.75 1.52 0.67
C GLU A 173 -5.09 2.20 1.01
N GLN A 174 -5.10 3.16 1.95
CA GLN A 174 -6.31 3.83 2.45
C GLN A 174 -7.37 2.87 2.99
N ARG A 175 -6.94 1.69 3.46
CA ARG A 175 -7.79 0.70 4.12
C ARG A 175 -8.09 1.09 5.57
N VAL A 176 -7.20 1.88 6.16
CA VAL A 176 -7.35 2.52 7.46
C VAL A 176 -7.01 4.00 7.34
N ARG A 177 -7.53 4.84 8.25
CA ARG A 177 -7.36 6.30 8.21
C ARG A 177 -6.30 6.83 9.18
N ASP A 178 -6.09 6.10 10.27
CA ASP A 178 -5.22 6.47 11.38
C ASP A 178 -4.80 5.19 12.12
N TYR A 179 -4.05 5.35 13.22
CA TYR A 179 -3.53 4.24 14.04
C TYR A 179 -4.48 3.76 15.14
N LYS A 180 -5.74 4.22 15.19
CA LYS A 180 -6.67 3.89 16.29
C LYS A 180 -6.87 2.38 16.44
N LEU A 181 -6.81 1.63 15.34
CA LEU A 181 -7.03 0.18 15.32
C LEU A 181 -5.73 -0.64 15.47
N LEU A 182 -4.57 0.00 15.59
CA LEU A 182 -3.29 -0.72 15.74
C LEU A 182 -3.19 -1.45 17.09
N GLU A 183 -3.38 -0.75 18.21
CA GLU A 183 -3.28 -1.36 19.54
C GLU A 183 -4.38 -2.43 19.79
N PRO A 184 -5.66 -2.21 19.40
CA PRO A 184 -6.68 -3.26 19.45
C PRO A 184 -6.29 -4.57 18.77
N ILE A 185 -5.58 -4.48 17.63
CA ILE A 185 -5.11 -5.66 16.90
C ILE A 185 -3.98 -6.37 17.68
N ILE A 186 -3.05 -5.60 18.26
CA ILE A 186 -1.97 -6.17 19.06
C ILE A 186 -2.54 -6.91 20.26
N GLU A 187 -3.48 -6.30 20.99
CA GLU A 187 -4.16 -6.94 22.12
C GLU A 187 -4.95 -8.18 21.72
N TRP A 188 -5.59 -8.17 20.53
CA TRP A 188 -6.24 -9.35 19.98
C TRP A 188 -5.25 -10.50 19.77
N THR A 189 -4.06 -10.23 19.25
CA THR A 189 -3.01 -11.25 19.10
C THR A 189 -2.43 -11.74 20.42
N ASP A 190 -2.56 -10.95 21.49
CA ASP A 190 -2.10 -11.28 22.84
C ASP A 190 -3.21 -11.91 23.72
N GLU A 191 -4.34 -12.28 23.10
CA GLU A 191 -5.50 -12.98 23.67
C GLU A 191 -6.42 -12.17 24.59
N GLU A 192 -6.34 -10.84 24.55
CA GLU A 192 -7.26 -9.98 25.31
C GLU A 192 -8.72 -10.23 24.90
N ALA A 193 -9.63 -10.29 25.86
CA ALA A 193 -11.05 -10.57 25.63
C ALA A 193 -11.63 -9.58 24.61
N LEU A 194 -12.32 -10.09 23.58
CA LEU A 194 -12.85 -9.22 22.52
C LEU A 194 -13.72 -8.11 23.10
N GLU A 195 -14.60 -8.43 24.04
CA GLU A 195 -15.46 -7.47 24.74
C GLU A 195 -14.64 -6.36 25.43
N ASN A 196 -13.56 -6.71 26.12
CA ASN A 196 -12.66 -5.74 26.75
C ASN A 196 -12.01 -4.80 25.72
N ILE A 197 -11.57 -5.32 24.57
CA ILE A 197 -10.99 -4.51 23.49
C ILE A 197 -12.04 -3.54 22.95
N LEU A 198 -13.24 -4.02 22.62
CA LEU A 198 -14.31 -3.21 22.04
C LEU A 198 -14.73 -2.08 23.00
N ASP A 199 -14.87 -2.40 24.29
CA ASP A 199 -15.29 -1.47 25.33
C ASP A 199 -14.21 -0.43 25.64
N ARG A 200 -12.93 -0.83 25.70
CA ARG A 200 -11.80 0.07 25.98
C ARG A 200 -11.59 1.08 24.84
N PHE A 201 -11.61 0.62 23.59
CA PHE A 201 -11.30 1.47 22.43
C PHE A 201 -12.52 2.11 21.78
N LYS A 202 -13.73 1.78 22.25
CA LYS A 202 -15.01 2.27 21.72
C LYS A 202 -15.07 2.06 20.21
N ILE A 203 -14.89 0.80 19.81
CA ILE A 203 -14.90 0.34 18.41
C ILE A 203 -15.94 -0.77 18.23
N MET A 204 -16.40 -0.96 16.99
CA MET A 204 -17.31 -2.04 16.67
C MET A 204 -16.54 -3.30 16.26
N PRO A 205 -17.09 -4.51 16.49
CA PRO A 205 -16.43 -5.77 16.12
C PRO A 205 -16.16 -5.89 14.62
N GLY A 206 -17.04 -5.32 13.79
CA GLY A 206 -16.84 -5.28 12.34
C GLY A 206 -15.59 -4.50 11.92
N ASP A 207 -15.30 -3.38 12.60
CA ASP A 207 -14.13 -2.56 12.31
C ASP A 207 -12.83 -3.33 12.60
N LEU A 208 -12.78 -3.98 13.77
CA LEU A 208 -11.63 -4.80 14.17
C LEU A 208 -11.42 -5.98 13.22
N ASN A 209 -12.48 -6.72 12.88
CA ASN A 209 -12.41 -7.86 11.99
C ASN A 209 -11.95 -7.47 10.58
N SER A 210 -12.44 -6.35 10.05
CA SER A 210 -12.03 -5.85 8.74
C SER A 210 -10.54 -5.50 8.71
N VAL A 211 -10.03 -4.81 9.73
CA VAL A 211 -8.59 -4.48 9.81
C VAL A 211 -7.75 -5.74 10.02
N ARG A 212 -8.18 -6.66 10.87
CA ARG A 212 -7.51 -7.95 11.11
C ARG A 212 -7.34 -8.74 9.81
N GLU A 213 -8.41 -8.89 9.02
CA GLU A 213 -8.37 -9.62 7.74
C GLU A 213 -7.45 -8.94 6.71
N ASN A 214 -7.50 -7.61 6.65
CA ASN A 214 -6.60 -6.86 5.78
C ASN A 214 -5.14 -6.98 6.21
N LEU A 215 -4.85 -6.97 7.52
CA LEU A 215 -3.50 -7.19 8.04
C LEU A 215 -3.01 -8.61 7.77
N GLU A 216 -3.85 -9.62 7.96
CA GLU A 216 -3.53 -11.01 7.65
C GLU A 216 -3.08 -11.16 6.18
N ARG A 217 -3.80 -10.50 5.26
CA ARG A 217 -3.42 -10.45 3.84
C ARG A 217 -2.06 -9.78 3.63
N ILE A 218 -1.82 -8.60 4.22
CA ILE A 218 -0.55 -7.89 4.05
C ILE A 218 0.62 -8.67 4.65
N ILE A 219 0.45 -9.26 5.83
CA ILE A 219 1.49 -10.07 6.49
C ILE A 219 1.83 -11.30 5.66
N THR A 220 0.84 -11.94 5.05
CA THR A 220 1.07 -13.01 4.08
C THR A 220 1.95 -12.52 2.92
N PHE A 221 1.69 -11.32 2.38
CA PHE A 221 2.53 -10.75 1.32
C PHE A 221 3.94 -10.39 1.79
N ILE A 222 4.09 -9.87 3.01
CA ILE A 222 5.42 -9.60 3.59
C ILE A 222 6.22 -10.88 3.67
N GLY A 223 5.66 -11.98 4.17
CA GLY A 223 6.35 -13.27 4.26
C GLY A 223 6.77 -13.82 2.89
N ILE A 224 5.88 -13.75 1.88
CA ILE A 224 6.21 -14.20 0.51
C ILE A 224 7.30 -13.32 -0.12
N ILE A 225 7.24 -12.00 0.07
CA ILE A 225 8.25 -11.08 -0.47
C ILE A 225 9.60 -11.29 0.24
N ALA A 226 9.61 -11.44 1.57
CA ALA A 226 10.83 -11.74 2.32
C ALA A 226 11.48 -13.03 1.81
N ASN A 227 10.71 -14.12 1.64
CA ASN A 227 11.20 -15.36 1.03
C ASN A 227 11.72 -15.17 -0.40
N HIS A 228 11.11 -14.31 -1.22
CA HIS A 228 11.64 -14.02 -2.56
C HIS A 228 12.96 -13.23 -2.51
N LEU A 229 13.12 -12.32 -1.54
CA LEU A 229 14.34 -11.54 -1.35
C LEU A 229 15.48 -12.39 -0.78
N SER A 230 15.20 -13.38 0.08
CA SER A 230 16.23 -14.29 0.61
C SER A 230 16.95 -15.08 -0.49
N LEU A 231 16.27 -15.36 -1.61
CA LEU A 231 16.85 -16.08 -2.75
C LEU A 231 17.87 -15.25 -3.54
N ASN A 232 17.85 -13.92 -3.43
CA ASN A 232 18.59 -13.01 -4.32
C ASN A 232 19.43 -11.96 -3.58
N GLY A 233 19.30 -11.84 -2.25
CA GLY A 233 19.88 -10.76 -1.43
C GLY A 233 21.02 -11.20 -0.51
N THR A 234 21.71 -10.23 0.09
CA THR A 234 22.82 -10.41 1.03
C THR A 234 22.38 -10.81 2.44
N ASP A 235 21.16 -10.47 2.86
CA ASP A 235 20.66 -10.69 4.23
C ASP A 235 19.70 -11.88 4.30
N GLN A 236 20.13 -13.05 3.82
CA GLN A 236 19.28 -14.24 3.69
C GLN A 236 18.65 -14.66 5.02
N ASP A 237 19.43 -14.73 6.09
CA ASP A 237 18.97 -15.17 7.41
C ASP A 237 17.90 -14.23 7.98
N LYS A 238 18.11 -12.91 7.85
CA LYS A 238 17.13 -11.88 8.25
C LYS A 238 15.81 -12.08 7.50
N MET A 239 15.87 -12.31 6.19
CA MET A 239 14.66 -12.49 5.37
C MET A 239 13.91 -13.79 5.72
N ILE A 240 14.63 -14.88 5.98
CA ILE A 240 14.04 -16.16 6.41
C ILE A 240 13.34 -15.98 7.76
N GLN A 241 14.01 -15.34 8.73
CA GLN A 241 13.43 -15.07 10.04
C GLN A 241 12.15 -14.23 9.93
N ILE A 242 12.15 -13.17 9.11
CA ILE A 242 10.95 -12.35 8.91
C ILE A 242 9.81 -13.17 8.29
N ALA A 243 10.11 -14.07 7.35
CA ALA A 243 9.11 -14.94 6.76
C ALA A 243 8.49 -15.90 7.79
N GLU A 244 9.30 -16.50 8.66
CA GLU A 244 8.83 -17.37 9.76
C GLU A 244 7.96 -16.61 10.77
N ILE A 245 8.37 -15.39 11.13
CA ILE A 245 7.57 -14.49 11.97
C ILE A 245 6.22 -14.19 11.29
N ALA A 246 6.22 -13.91 9.97
CA ALA A 246 5.00 -13.62 9.22
C ALA A 246 4.03 -14.81 9.18
N GLU A 247 4.54 -16.03 8.95
CA GLU A 247 3.72 -17.25 8.96
C GLU A 247 3.08 -17.50 10.32
N THR A 248 3.86 -17.34 11.39
CA THR A 248 3.39 -17.48 12.77
C THR A 248 2.36 -16.40 13.10
N LEU A 249 2.66 -15.14 12.80
CA LEU A 249 1.79 -14.01 13.06
C LEU A 249 0.45 -14.11 12.34
N LYS A 250 0.44 -14.65 11.12
CA LYS A 250 -0.80 -14.89 10.36
C LYS A 250 -1.79 -15.74 11.18
N LEU A 251 -1.31 -16.82 11.79
CA LEU A 251 -2.13 -17.69 12.64
C LEU A 251 -2.59 -16.96 13.91
N ARG A 252 -1.68 -16.23 14.55
CA ARG A 252 -2.01 -15.42 15.75
C ARG A 252 -3.10 -14.40 15.47
N LEU A 253 -3.05 -13.72 14.33
CA LEU A 253 -4.06 -12.75 13.89
C LEU A 253 -5.38 -13.43 13.57
N HIS A 254 -5.35 -14.50 12.77
CA HIS A 254 -6.57 -15.16 12.32
C HIS A 254 -7.42 -15.66 13.51
N TYR A 255 -6.78 -16.35 14.45
CA TYR A 255 -7.46 -16.99 15.58
C TYR A 255 -7.49 -16.14 16.86
N GLY A 256 -6.65 -15.11 16.97
CA GLY A 256 -6.52 -14.30 18.19
C GLY A 256 -5.90 -15.10 19.32
N ILE A 257 -4.78 -15.78 19.04
CA ILE A 257 -4.10 -16.70 19.95
C ILE A 257 -2.58 -16.47 19.95
N ARG A 258 -1.93 -16.88 21.03
CA ARG A 258 -0.49 -17.07 21.09
C ARG A 258 -0.09 -18.45 20.58
N GLU A 259 1.20 -18.60 20.31
CA GLU A 259 1.80 -19.77 19.68
C GLU A 259 1.52 -21.06 20.46
N GLU A 260 1.47 -21.00 21.79
CA GLU A 260 1.25 -22.19 22.61
C GLU A 260 -0.14 -22.84 22.41
N LEU A 261 -1.10 -22.13 21.82
CA LEU A 261 -2.43 -22.66 21.54
C LEU A 261 -2.60 -23.23 20.12
N PHE A 262 -1.57 -23.14 19.27
CA PHE A 262 -1.67 -23.55 17.87
C PHE A 262 -2.11 -25.01 17.71
N ASP A 263 -1.53 -25.93 18.51
CA ASP A 263 -1.89 -27.34 18.41
C ASP A 263 -3.37 -27.59 18.70
N LEU A 264 -3.90 -26.93 19.74
CA LEU A 264 -5.29 -27.09 20.18
C LEU A 264 -6.28 -26.49 19.19
N VAL A 265 -6.01 -25.27 18.71
CA VAL A 265 -6.95 -24.54 17.84
C VAL A 265 -6.95 -25.07 16.41
N LEU A 266 -5.78 -25.46 15.88
CA LEU A 266 -5.67 -25.86 14.47
C LEU A 266 -6.12 -27.31 14.22
N ARG A 267 -6.05 -28.17 15.23
CA ARG A 267 -6.31 -29.62 15.07
C ARG A 267 -7.64 -30.07 15.66
N ILE A 268 -8.25 -29.30 16.56
CA ILE A 268 -9.53 -29.67 17.18
C ILE A 268 -10.65 -28.83 16.56
N GLU A 269 -11.60 -29.51 15.92
CA GLU A 269 -12.77 -28.84 15.36
C GLU A 269 -13.58 -28.14 16.47
N ASN A 270 -14.07 -26.94 16.17
CA ASN A 270 -14.92 -26.13 17.06
C ASN A 270 -14.25 -25.69 18.38
N VAL A 271 -12.91 -25.67 18.44
CA VAL A 271 -12.14 -25.08 19.54
C VAL A 271 -11.58 -23.72 19.12
N GLY A 272 -12.22 -22.64 19.56
CA GLY A 272 -11.70 -21.28 19.42
C GLY A 272 -10.79 -20.86 20.59
N ARG A 273 -10.24 -19.64 20.52
CA ARG A 273 -9.29 -19.08 21.51
C ARG A 273 -9.68 -19.28 22.98
N ILE A 274 -10.95 -19.07 23.34
CA ILE A 274 -11.42 -19.19 24.74
C ILE A 274 -11.31 -20.63 25.23
N ARG A 275 -11.87 -21.58 24.46
CA ARG A 275 -11.84 -23.01 24.82
C ARG A 275 -10.42 -23.57 24.83
N ALA A 276 -9.59 -23.17 23.86
CA ALA A 276 -8.19 -23.55 23.82
C ALA A 276 -7.43 -23.07 25.06
N ARG A 277 -7.65 -21.81 25.49
CA ARG A 277 -7.00 -21.27 26.69
C ARG A 277 -7.46 -21.96 27.97
N ILE A 278 -8.74 -22.32 28.08
CA ILE A 278 -9.26 -23.11 29.19
C ILE A 278 -8.57 -24.48 29.26
N LEU A 279 -8.49 -25.20 28.14
CA LEU A 279 -7.81 -26.50 28.06
C LEU A 279 -6.33 -26.38 28.42
N TYR A 280 -5.65 -25.38 27.88
CA TYR A 280 -4.23 -25.14 28.15
C TYR A 280 -3.98 -24.86 29.63
N ASN A 281 -4.82 -24.04 30.27
CA ASN A 281 -4.71 -23.74 31.70
C ASN A 281 -5.03 -24.95 32.59
N ALA A 282 -5.83 -25.91 32.09
CA ALA A 282 -6.09 -27.18 32.73
C ALA A 282 -4.95 -28.21 32.55
N GLY A 283 -3.86 -27.85 31.86
CA GLY A 283 -2.69 -28.72 31.63
C GLY A 283 -2.72 -29.49 30.31
N TYR A 284 -3.73 -29.26 29.47
CA TYR A 284 -3.84 -29.87 28.14
C TYR A 284 -3.22 -28.95 27.09
N HIS A 285 -1.92 -29.11 26.86
CA HIS A 285 -1.16 -28.30 25.90
C HIS A 285 -1.18 -28.88 24.48
N THR A 286 -1.51 -30.17 24.33
CA THR A 286 -1.52 -30.86 23.04
C THR A 286 -2.79 -31.68 22.85
N THR A 287 -3.19 -31.83 21.59
CA THR A 287 -4.27 -32.72 21.15
C THR A 287 -4.07 -34.17 21.60
N SER A 288 -2.82 -34.63 21.68
CA SER A 288 -2.46 -35.97 22.14
C SER A 288 -2.76 -36.20 23.62
N GLN A 289 -2.73 -35.16 24.46
CA GLN A 289 -3.14 -35.26 25.86
C GLN A 289 -4.67 -35.37 25.96
N ILE A 290 -5.39 -34.57 25.18
CA ILE A 290 -6.86 -34.58 25.15
C ILE A 290 -7.41 -35.91 24.66
N ALA A 291 -6.79 -36.50 23.63
CA ALA A 291 -7.23 -37.79 23.08
C ALA A 291 -7.17 -38.97 24.07
N LYS A 292 -6.42 -38.84 25.17
CA LYS A 292 -6.29 -39.86 26.21
C LYS A 292 -7.30 -39.69 27.33
N GLU A 293 -8.00 -38.57 27.37
CA GLU A 293 -8.94 -38.25 28.44
C GLU A 293 -10.35 -38.77 28.16
N SER A 294 -11.09 -38.98 29.24
CA SER A 294 -12.51 -39.29 29.15
C SER A 294 -13.29 -38.04 28.74
N PRO A 295 -14.30 -38.15 27.84
CA PRO A 295 -15.15 -37.02 27.46
C PRO A 295 -15.77 -36.29 28.65
N TYR A 296 -16.04 -36.99 29.76
CA TYR A 296 -16.59 -36.41 30.98
C TYR A 296 -15.65 -35.43 31.69
N ILE A 297 -14.33 -35.58 31.53
CA ILE A 297 -13.33 -34.68 32.12
C ILE A 297 -13.20 -33.39 31.30
N LEU A 298 -13.55 -33.46 30.01
CA LEU A 298 -13.41 -32.37 29.03
C LEU A 298 -14.66 -31.49 28.92
N ILE A 299 -15.73 -31.76 29.68
CA ILE A 299 -16.90 -30.89 29.77
C ILE A 299 -16.53 -29.70 30.65
N VAL A 300 -16.00 -28.65 30.02
CA VAL A 300 -15.80 -27.33 30.63
C VAL A 300 -16.80 -26.33 30.08
#